data_AF-A0A953KYC2-F1
#
_entry.id   AF-A0A953KYC2-F1
#
_cell.length_a   1.000
_cell.length_b   1.000
_cell.length_c   1.000
_cell.angle_alpha   90.00
_cell.angle_beta   90.00
_cell.angle_gamma   90.00
#
_symmetry.space_group_name_H-M   'P 1'
#
loop_
_entity.id
_entity.type
_entity.pdbx_description
1 polymer ?
#
loop_
_entity_poly.entity_id
_entity_poly.type
_entity_poly.pdbx_seq_one_letter_code
_entity_poly.pdbx_strand_id
1 'polypeptide(L)'
;MKLPSVFVEAVGICGPGLGGWAAAKPCLQDERMWKLQATVIPTPELLTPSERRRIGLPVKLAIAAGCDALTQTHLSVQSISTVFTSSCADGDNCHPICETLAMTERLISPTRFTNSVHNAPSGYWGIALQARASSTSICAFDASFSAGLLEAASQCLFNQTPVLLIAYETPYPQPLHDKRPLLESMSVALLLAAQVSSSSQAKLDISMINKPATSMDTLELDKVRLGIPAARSLPLLKLLANKKRGVAVLEYLNPFSLNVELNPIE
;
A
#
# COMPACT_ATOMS: atom_id res chain seq x y z
N MET A 1 14.73 -17.19 -7.40
CA MET A 1 13.36 -17.37 -7.92
C MET A 1 13.01 -16.18 -8.80
N LYS A 2 12.43 -16.39 -9.98
CA LYS A 2 11.92 -15.33 -10.87
C LYS A 2 10.47 -15.64 -11.22
N LEU A 3 9.59 -14.66 -11.07
CA LEU A 3 8.18 -14.78 -11.48
C LEU A 3 8.05 -14.48 -12.98
N PRO A 4 7.03 -15.02 -13.65
CA PRO A 4 6.57 -14.47 -14.93
C PRO A 4 6.27 -12.97 -14.80
N SER A 5 6.36 -12.24 -15.91
CA SER A 5 6.14 -10.80 -15.89
C SER A 5 4.67 -10.46 -15.64
N VAL A 6 4.41 -9.37 -14.90
CA VAL A 6 3.09 -8.76 -14.75
C VAL A 6 3.12 -7.34 -15.29
N PHE A 7 1.95 -6.74 -15.49
CA PHE A 7 1.81 -5.39 -16.03
C PHE A 7 1.17 -4.48 -15.00
N VAL A 8 1.66 -3.25 -14.85
CA VAL A 8 1.04 -2.22 -14.01
C VAL A 8 0.07 -1.42 -14.87
N GLU A 9 -1.20 -1.40 -14.49
CA GLU A 9 -2.23 -0.63 -15.20
C GLU A 9 -2.53 0.72 -14.52
N ALA A 10 -2.44 0.77 -13.19
CA ALA A 10 -2.72 1.97 -12.43
C ALA A 10 -1.92 2.03 -11.13
N VAL A 11 -1.73 3.25 -10.64
CA VAL A 11 -0.98 3.53 -9.41
C VAL A 11 -1.79 4.51 -8.57
N GLY A 12 -1.92 4.25 -7.28
CA GLY A 12 -2.54 5.18 -6.34
C GLY A 12 -1.59 5.49 -5.19
N ILE A 13 -1.70 6.68 -4.61
CA ILE A 13 -0.86 7.08 -3.47
C ILE A 13 -1.54 8.13 -2.60
N CYS A 14 -1.43 7.98 -1.29
CA CYS A 14 -1.81 9.00 -0.33
C CYS A 14 -0.75 9.00 0.78
N GLY A 15 0.08 10.05 0.84
CA GLY A 15 1.21 10.10 1.77
C GLY A 15 1.71 11.51 2.02
N PRO A 16 2.83 11.65 2.77
CA PRO A 16 3.32 12.95 3.21
C PRO A 16 3.79 13.78 2.02
N GLY A 17 3.10 14.89 1.74
CA GLY A 17 3.33 15.71 0.55
C GLY A 17 2.97 15.04 -0.79
N LEU A 18 2.25 13.91 -0.76
CA LEU A 18 1.89 13.09 -1.92
C LEU A 18 0.38 12.77 -1.91
N GLY A 19 -0.44 13.77 -2.21
CA GLY A 19 -1.92 13.67 -2.22
C GLY A 19 -2.50 13.18 -3.54
N GLY A 20 -2.27 11.92 -3.90
CA GLY A 20 -2.74 11.32 -5.15
C GLY A 20 -1.64 11.17 -6.21
N TRP A 21 -1.81 10.22 -7.13
CA TRP A 21 -0.80 9.87 -8.12
C TRP A 21 -0.49 11.00 -9.09
N ALA A 22 -1.50 11.77 -9.48
CA ALA A 22 -1.32 12.94 -10.34
C ALA A 22 -0.40 14.00 -9.70
N ALA A 23 -0.55 14.24 -8.39
CA ALA A 23 0.28 15.18 -7.64
C ALA A 23 1.67 14.60 -7.31
N ALA A 24 1.76 13.27 -7.11
CA ALA A 24 3.00 12.59 -6.79
C ALA A 24 3.97 12.48 -7.98
N LYS A 25 3.46 12.32 -9.21
CA LYS A 25 4.28 12.20 -10.43
C LYS A 25 5.37 13.27 -10.57
N PRO A 26 5.07 14.59 -10.56
CA PRO A 26 6.11 15.61 -10.70
C PRO A 26 7.13 15.58 -9.55
N CYS A 27 6.67 15.33 -8.32
CA CYS A 27 7.53 15.16 -7.15
C CYS A 27 8.48 13.95 -7.26
N LEU A 28 8.07 12.88 -7.93
CA LEU A 28 8.91 11.69 -8.14
C LEU A 28 9.79 11.81 -9.41
N GLN A 29 9.39 12.64 -10.37
CA GLN A 29 10.22 13.01 -11.52
C GLN A 29 11.36 13.95 -11.12
N ASP A 30 11.07 14.90 -10.23
CA ASP A 30 12.04 15.77 -9.58
C ASP A 30 11.81 15.83 -8.07
N GLU A 31 12.61 15.06 -7.32
CA GLU A 31 12.50 14.95 -5.87
C GLU A 31 12.68 16.29 -5.13
N ARG A 32 13.28 17.30 -5.76
CA ARG A 32 13.43 18.65 -5.17
C ARG A 32 12.12 19.41 -5.10
N MET A 33 11.11 19.01 -5.88
CA MET A 33 9.76 19.57 -5.81
C MET A 33 8.98 19.03 -4.62
N TRP A 34 9.35 17.86 -4.12
CA TRP A 34 8.72 17.27 -2.95
C TRP A 34 9.11 18.02 -1.68
N LYS A 35 8.13 18.21 -0.79
CA LYS A 35 8.33 18.78 0.54
C LYS A 35 7.58 17.95 1.55
N LEU A 36 8.22 17.71 2.70
CA LEU A 36 7.58 17.05 3.81
C LEU A 36 6.37 17.87 4.28
N GLN A 37 5.19 17.27 4.20
CA GLN A 37 3.92 17.80 4.69
C GLN A 37 3.14 16.64 5.31
N ALA A 38 2.28 16.94 6.28
CA ALA A 38 1.42 15.93 6.87
C ALA A 38 0.52 15.28 5.80
N THR A 39 0.25 13.98 5.96
CA THR A 39 -0.61 13.26 5.03
C THR A 39 -2.05 13.76 5.14
N VAL A 40 -2.55 14.33 4.04
CA VAL A 40 -3.95 14.76 3.93
C VAL A 40 -4.75 13.61 3.34
N ILE A 41 -5.57 12.97 4.16
CA ILE A 41 -6.41 11.85 3.73
C ILE A 41 -7.75 12.39 3.24
N PRO A 42 -8.12 12.16 1.97
CA PRO A 42 -9.40 12.61 1.45
C PRO A 42 -10.55 11.91 2.17
N THR A 43 -11.70 12.58 2.24
CA THR A 43 -12.90 11.95 2.79
C THR A 43 -13.36 10.83 1.85
N PRO A 44 -13.53 9.59 2.32
CA PRO A 44 -14.01 8.50 1.48
C PRO A 44 -15.50 8.65 1.21
N GLU A 45 -15.85 9.36 0.13
CA GLU A 45 -17.26 9.68 -0.21
C GLU A 45 -18.10 8.43 -0.52
N LEU A 46 -17.46 7.34 -0.93
CA LEU A 46 -18.07 6.04 -1.22
C LEU A 46 -18.69 5.38 0.02
N LEU A 47 -18.22 5.74 1.23
CA LEU A 47 -18.76 5.21 2.48
C LEU A 47 -19.96 6.05 2.94
N THR A 48 -21.00 5.40 3.46
CA THR A 48 -22.11 6.12 4.10
C THR A 48 -21.62 6.89 5.33
N PRO A 49 -22.33 7.95 5.78
CA PRO A 49 -21.98 8.67 7.00
C PRO A 49 -21.83 7.78 8.23
N SER A 50 -22.61 6.71 8.34
CA SER A 50 -22.53 5.73 9.43
C SER A 50 -21.23 4.93 9.38
N GLU A 51 -20.85 4.44 8.20
CA GLU A 51 -19.60 3.71 8.01
C GLU A 51 -18.38 4.61 8.25
N ARG A 52 -18.39 5.85 7.74
CA ARG A 52 -17.31 6.83 7.97
C ARG A 52 -17.02 7.12 9.44
N ARG A 53 -18.04 7.05 10.31
CA ARG A 53 -17.90 7.22 11.76
C ARG A 53 -17.36 5.99 12.47
N ARG A 54 -17.47 4.80 11.86
CA ARG A 54 -17.06 3.51 12.44
C ARG A 54 -15.65 3.08 12.05
N ILE A 55 -15.05 3.73 11.06
CA ILE A 55 -13.73 3.36 10.54
C ILE A 55 -12.60 4.25 11.06
N GLY A 56 -11.46 3.61 11.35
CA GLY A 56 -10.22 4.26 11.73
C GLY A 56 -9.42 4.81 10.54
N LEU A 57 -8.27 5.40 10.86
CA LEU A 57 -7.32 5.96 9.89
C LEU A 57 -6.84 4.94 8.84
N PRO A 58 -6.50 3.68 9.19
CA PRO A 58 -5.95 2.74 8.21
C PRO A 58 -6.92 2.42 7.08
N VAL A 59 -8.22 2.27 7.39
CA VAL A 59 -9.27 2.00 6.41
C VAL A 59 -9.43 3.19 5.46
N LYS A 60 -9.49 4.42 5.99
CA LYS A 60 -9.61 5.65 5.17
C LYS A 60 -8.44 5.78 4.21
N LEU A 61 -7.23 5.55 4.73
CA LEU A 61 -5.99 5.65 3.98
C LEU A 61 -5.88 4.58 2.88
N ALA A 62 -6.23 3.33 3.17
CA ALA A 62 -6.25 2.25 2.20
C ALA A 62 -7.28 2.51 1.07
N ILE A 63 -8.48 2.96 1.43
CA ILE A 63 -9.51 3.35 0.44
C ILE A 63 -9.02 4.52 -0.42
N ALA A 64 -8.36 5.52 0.17
CA ALA A 64 -7.86 6.68 -0.58
C ALA A 64 -6.91 6.28 -1.72
N ALA A 65 -5.87 5.50 -1.43
CA ALA A 65 -4.94 5.04 -2.48
C ALA A 65 -5.59 4.07 -3.47
N GLY A 66 -6.44 3.15 -2.99
CA GLY A 66 -7.17 2.23 -3.88
C GLY A 66 -8.06 2.98 -4.88
N CYS A 67 -8.84 3.96 -4.41
CA CYS A 67 -9.67 4.79 -5.27
C CYS A 67 -8.84 5.64 -6.23
N ASP A 68 -7.74 6.24 -5.77
CA ASP A 68 -6.83 7.02 -6.61
C ASP A 68 -6.28 6.19 -7.79
N ALA A 69 -5.91 4.92 -7.56
CA ALA A 69 -5.55 3.99 -8.63
C ALA A 69 -6.74 3.71 -9.56
N LEU A 70 -7.92 3.41 -9.00
CA LEU A 70 -9.10 3.04 -9.79
C LEU A 70 -9.62 4.17 -10.69
N THR A 71 -9.38 5.45 -10.37
CA THR A 71 -9.75 6.57 -11.25
C THR A 71 -9.05 6.53 -12.62
N GLN A 72 -7.97 5.77 -12.75
CA GLN A 72 -7.18 5.63 -13.98
C GLN A 72 -7.58 4.44 -14.84
N THR A 73 -8.57 3.64 -14.41
CA THR A 73 -9.02 2.45 -15.13
C THR A 73 -10.55 2.45 -15.27
N HIS A 74 -11.02 1.70 -16.26
CA HIS A 74 -12.45 1.45 -16.48
C HIS A 74 -12.91 0.12 -15.89
N LEU A 75 -12.01 -0.62 -15.22
CA LEU A 75 -12.35 -1.88 -14.59
C LEU A 75 -13.35 -1.68 -13.45
N SER A 76 -14.32 -2.58 -13.39
CA SER A 76 -15.27 -2.68 -12.29
C SER A 76 -14.56 -3.23 -11.05
N VAL A 77 -14.82 -2.64 -9.88
CA VAL A 77 -14.25 -3.12 -8.61
C VAL A 77 -14.68 -4.56 -8.30
N GLN A 78 -15.85 -4.98 -8.80
CA GLN A 78 -16.34 -6.34 -8.66
C GLN A 78 -15.46 -7.38 -9.39
N SER A 79 -14.72 -6.98 -10.42
CA SER A 79 -13.82 -7.87 -11.19
C SER A 79 -12.35 -7.84 -10.73
N ILE A 80 -12.02 -7.08 -9.69
CA ILE A 80 -10.64 -6.87 -9.24
C ILE A 80 -10.44 -7.57 -7.89
N SER A 81 -9.56 -8.58 -7.85
CA SER A 81 -9.13 -9.15 -6.58
C SER A 81 -8.19 -8.18 -5.86
N THR A 82 -8.07 -8.29 -4.54
CA THR A 82 -7.27 -7.35 -3.74
C THR A 82 -6.27 -8.03 -2.83
N VAL A 83 -5.13 -7.38 -2.65
CA VAL A 83 -4.13 -7.76 -1.64
C VAL A 83 -3.84 -6.54 -0.80
N PHE A 84 -4.27 -6.57 0.46
CA PHE A 84 -3.98 -5.51 1.43
C PHE A 84 -2.72 -5.85 2.20
N THR A 85 -1.82 -4.89 2.38
CA THR A 85 -0.63 -5.08 3.20
C THR A 85 -0.44 -3.96 4.19
N SER A 86 0.01 -4.32 5.39
CA SER A 86 0.41 -3.36 6.40
C SER A 86 1.32 -4.05 7.40
N SER A 87 2.33 -3.32 7.85
CA SER A 87 3.24 -3.78 8.89
C SER A 87 2.61 -3.73 10.29
N CYS A 88 1.65 -2.82 10.48
CA CYS A 88 1.11 -2.47 11.80
C CYS A 88 -0.41 -2.65 11.93
N ALA A 89 -1.14 -2.67 10.81
CA ALA A 89 -2.60 -2.57 10.77
C ALA A 89 -3.13 -1.35 11.54
N ASP A 90 -4.05 -1.55 12.50
CA ASP A 90 -4.70 -0.48 13.26
C ASP A 90 -4.12 -0.36 14.67
N GLY A 91 -3.04 0.41 14.79
CA GLY A 91 -2.38 0.69 16.06
C GLY A 91 -3.25 1.45 17.06
N ASP A 92 -4.04 2.41 16.58
CA ASP A 92 -4.96 3.23 17.39
C ASP A 92 -6.10 2.41 17.99
N ASN A 93 -6.51 1.33 17.33
CA ASN A 93 -7.50 0.42 17.85
C ASN A 93 -6.89 -0.68 18.72
N CYS A 94 -5.69 -1.18 18.36
CA CYS A 94 -4.99 -2.20 19.13
C CYS A 94 -4.58 -1.71 20.53
N HIS A 95 -4.06 -0.50 20.63
CA HIS A 95 -3.53 0.03 21.89
C HIS A 95 -4.59 0.10 23.03
N PRO A 96 -5.78 0.70 22.85
CA PRO A 96 -6.81 0.71 23.89
C PRO A 96 -7.30 -0.69 24.28
N ILE A 97 -7.28 -1.66 23.36
CA ILE A 97 -7.61 -3.05 23.67
C ILE A 97 -6.56 -3.63 24.62
N CYS A 98 -5.27 -3.42 24.35
CA CYS A 98 -4.19 -3.82 25.25
C CYS A 98 -4.30 -3.16 26.63
N GLU A 99 -4.59 -1.86 26.69
CA GLU A 99 -4.82 -1.15 27.95
C GLU A 99 -5.98 -1.75 28.74
N THR A 100 -7.11 -1.99 28.08
CA THR A 100 -8.31 -2.59 28.71
C THR A 100 -8.00 -4.00 29.26
N LEU A 101 -7.22 -4.80 28.53
CA LEU A 101 -6.81 -6.14 28.96
C LEU A 101 -5.85 -6.12 30.16
N ALA A 102 -5.09 -5.04 30.33
CA ALA A 102 -4.21 -4.85 31.48
C ALA A 102 -4.97 -4.38 32.75
N MET A 103 -6.22 -3.92 32.61
CA MET A 103 -7.07 -3.52 33.73
C MET A 103 -7.77 -4.71 34.40
N THR A 104 -8.35 -4.47 35.59
CA THR A 104 -9.14 -5.48 36.32
C THR A 104 -10.49 -5.73 35.64
N GLU A 105 -11.14 -4.66 35.17
CA GLU A 105 -12.38 -4.74 34.39
C GLU A 105 -12.04 -4.75 32.89
N ARG A 106 -12.35 -5.85 32.21
CA ARG A 106 -11.90 -6.14 30.84
C ARG A 106 -13.04 -6.04 29.82
N LEU A 107 -13.79 -4.94 29.86
CA LEU A 107 -14.91 -4.72 28.96
C LEU A 107 -14.42 -4.12 27.63
N ILE A 108 -14.25 -4.99 26.63
CA ILE A 108 -13.87 -4.57 25.28
C ILE A 108 -15.13 -4.22 24.48
N SER A 109 -15.13 -3.04 23.86
CA SER A 109 -16.18 -2.64 22.92
C SER A 109 -16.26 -3.62 21.73
N PRO A 110 -17.44 -4.20 21.42
CA PRO A 110 -17.59 -5.08 20.26
C PRO A 110 -17.15 -4.44 18.95
N THR A 111 -17.43 -3.14 18.76
CA THR A 111 -17.00 -2.41 17.55
C THR A 111 -15.48 -2.32 17.44
N ARG A 112 -14.79 -2.04 18.56
CA ARG A 112 -13.32 -2.04 18.56
C ARG A 112 -12.77 -3.42 18.26
N PHE A 113 -13.33 -4.46 18.87
CA PHE A 113 -12.88 -5.82 18.60
C PHE A 113 -13.03 -6.20 17.11
N THR A 114 -14.19 -5.92 16.49
CA THR A 114 -14.41 -6.19 15.05
C THR A 114 -13.43 -5.42 14.15
N ASN A 115 -13.02 -4.21 14.54
CA ASN A 115 -12.06 -3.41 13.78
C ASN A 115 -10.59 -3.73 14.10
N SER A 116 -10.32 -4.66 15.03
CA SER A 116 -8.94 -4.96 15.48
C SER A 116 -8.19 -5.92 14.57
N VAL A 117 -8.90 -6.60 13.68
CA VAL A 117 -8.33 -7.56 12.75
C VAL A 117 -7.59 -6.86 11.62
N HIS A 118 -6.46 -7.44 11.19
CA HIS A 118 -5.60 -6.87 10.12
C HIS A 118 -6.35 -6.66 8.80
N ASN A 119 -7.32 -7.53 8.51
CA ASN A 119 -8.13 -7.47 7.30
C ASN A 119 -9.33 -6.50 7.39
N ALA A 120 -9.44 -5.65 8.43
CA ALA A 120 -10.53 -4.68 8.52
C ALA A 120 -10.62 -3.77 7.28
N PRO A 121 -9.52 -3.20 6.73
CA PRO A 121 -9.58 -2.43 5.48
C PRO A 121 -10.13 -3.23 4.29
N SER A 122 -9.75 -4.51 4.17
CA SER A 122 -10.31 -5.42 3.16
C SER A 122 -11.83 -5.61 3.32
N GLY A 123 -12.30 -5.81 4.56
CA GLY A 123 -13.73 -5.97 4.85
C GLY A 123 -14.54 -4.72 4.44
N TYR A 124 -14.06 -3.54 4.84
CA TYR A 124 -14.71 -2.27 4.48
C TYR A 124 -14.62 -1.99 2.98
N TRP A 125 -13.53 -2.34 2.31
CA TRP A 125 -13.43 -2.27 0.86
C TRP A 125 -14.53 -3.09 0.17
N GLY A 126 -14.72 -4.35 0.58
CA GLY A 126 -15.74 -5.24 0.03
C GLY A 126 -17.17 -4.78 0.27
N ILE A 127 -17.44 -4.17 1.42
CA ILE A 127 -18.76 -3.61 1.73
C ILE A 127 -19.01 -2.33 0.93
N ALA A 128 -18.09 -1.37 1.04
CA ALA A 128 -18.26 -0.01 0.52
C ALA A 128 -18.27 0.07 -1.00
N LEU A 129 -17.34 -0.62 -1.66
CA LEU A 129 -17.25 -0.65 -3.11
C LEU A 129 -18.02 -1.83 -3.72
N GLN A 130 -18.76 -2.57 -2.89
CA GLN A 130 -19.42 -3.82 -3.29
C GLN A 130 -18.46 -4.80 -3.98
N ALA A 131 -17.19 -4.81 -3.59
CA ALA A 131 -16.20 -5.74 -4.14
C ALA A 131 -16.55 -7.16 -3.69
N ARG A 132 -16.63 -8.10 -4.65
CA ARG A 132 -16.99 -9.51 -4.39
C ARG A 132 -15.87 -10.48 -4.77
N ALA A 133 -14.82 -9.99 -5.43
CA ALA A 133 -13.65 -10.78 -5.75
C ALA A 133 -12.84 -11.11 -4.48
N SER A 134 -11.88 -12.04 -4.63
CA SER A 134 -11.04 -12.49 -3.52
C SER A 134 -10.24 -11.33 -2.92
N SER A 135 -10.02 -11.39 -1.61
CA SER A 135 -9.21 -10.41 -0.89
C SER A 135 -8.31 -11.10 0.13
N THR A 136 -7.03 -10.73 0.12
CA THR A 136 -6.01 -11.25 1.03
C THR A 136 -5.41 -10.12 1.85
N SER A 137 -5.01 -10.39 3.10
CA SER A 137 -4.31 -9.40 3.94
C SER A 137 -2.99 -9.98 4.44
N ILE A 138 -1.89 -9.26 4.21
CA ILE A 138 -0.52 -9.71 4.49
C ILE A 138 0.18 -8.73 5.45
N CYS A 139 0.94 -9.29 6.38
CA CYS A 139 1.92 -8.56 7.19
C CYS A 139 3.28 -9.26 7.05
N ALA A 140 4.31 -8.47 6.72
CA ALA A 140 5.69 -8.93 6.72
C ALA A 140 6.62 -7.83 7.27
N PHE A 141 6.19 -7.15 8.35
CA PHE A 141 6.93 -6.04 8.95
C PHE A 141 7.30 -4.97 7.90
N ASP A 142 8.54 -4.50 7.86
CA ASP A 142 9.01 -3.51 6.89
C ASP A 142 9.01 -4.03 5.43
N ALA A 143 8.98 -5.36 5.24
CA ALA A 143 8.87 -6.02 3.95
C ALA A 143 7.42 -6.18 3.45
N SER A 144 6.42 -5.63 4.16
CA SER A 144 4.99 -5.84 3.85
C SER A 144 4.62 -5.46 2.41
N PHE A 145 5.13 -4.33 1.89
CA PHE A 145 4.89 -3.94 0.49
C PHE A 145 5.42 -5.00 -0.49
N SER A 146 6.67 -5.45 -0.30
CA SER A 146 7.34 -6.44 -1.15
C SER A 146 6.66 -7.81 -1.08
N ALA A 147 6.26 -8.26 0.11
CA ALA A 147 5.46 -9.48 0.29
C ALA A 147 4.12 -9.38 -0.43
N GLY A 148 3.45 -8.23 -0.31
CA GLY A 148 2.22 -7.93 -1.03
C GLY A 148 2.38 -7.93 -2.54
N LEU A 149 3.48 -7.39 -3.05
CA LEU A 149 3.77 -7.40 -4.49
C LEU A 149 3.96 -8.81 -5.02
N LEU A 150 4.68 -9.68 -4.30
CA LEU A 150 4.80 -11.08 -4.68
C LEU A 150 3.47 -11.81 -4.67
N GLU A 151 2.66 -11.61 -3.63
CA GLU A 151 1.33 -12.22 -3.54
C GLU A 151 0.43 -11.73 -4.67
N ALA A 152 0.33 -10.42 -4.86
CA ALA A 152 -0.53 -9.83 -5.88
C ALA A 152 -0.13 -10.28 -7.29
N ALA A 153 1.19 -10.31 -7.59
CA ALA A 153 1.68 -10.82 -8.85
C ALA A 153 1.37 -12.32 -9.02
N SER A 154 1.55 -13.13 -7.96
CA SER A 154 1.28 -14.57 -8.00
C SER A 154 -0.21 -14.86 -8.22
N GLN A 155 -1.10 -14.18 -7.50
CA GLN A 155 -2.55 -14.30 -7.69
C GLN A 155 -2.97 -13.83 -9.10
N CYS A 156 -2.41 -12.72 -9.56
CA CYS A 156 -2.72 -12.17 -10.88
C CYS A 156 -2.36 -13.16 -12.00
N LEU A 157 -1.15 -13.72 -11.95
CA LEU A 157 -0.67 -14.71 -12.92
C LEU A 157 -1.41 -16.04 -12.82
N PHE A 158 -1.73 -16.51 -11.62
CA PHE A 158 -2.41 -17.79 -11.43
C PHE A 158 -3.87 -17.72 -11.88
N ASN A 159 -4.59 -16.67 -11.45
CA ASN A 159 -6.02 -16.52 -11.75
C ASN A 159 -6.30 -15.87 -13.11
N GLN A 160 -5.28 -15.28 -13.75
CA GLN A 160 -5.43 -14.49 -14.98
C GLN A 160 -6.48 -13.36 -14.83
N THR A 161 -6.55 -12.77 -13.62
CA THR A 161 -7.45 -11.64 -13.31
C THR A 161 -6.69 -10.46 -12.73
N PRO A 162 -7.17 -9.22 -12.90
CA PRO A 162 -6.53 -8.05 -12.31
C PRO A 162 -6.51 -8.13 -10.78
N VAL A 163 -5.38 -7.73 -10.19
CA VAL A 163 -5.19 -7.69 -8.73
C VAL A 163 -4.71 -6.32 -8.31
N LEU A 164 -5.45 -5.70 -7.38
CA LEU A 164 -5.07 -4.43 -6.76
C LEU A 164 -4.35 -4.68 -5.44
N LEU A 165 -3.04 -4.45 -5.44
CA LEU A 165 -2.24 -4.36 -4.21
C LEU A 165 -2.49 -3.02 -3.55
N ILE A 166 -2.78 -3.00 -2.25
CA ILE A 166 -2.91 -1.79 -1.43
C ILE A 166 -2.04 -1.95 -0.19
N ALA A 167 -0.93 -1.24 -0.12
CA ALA A 167 -0.10 -1.12 1.07
C ALA A 167 -0.49 0.13 1.85
N TYR A 168 -0.61 0.05 3.17
CA TYR A 168 -0.96 1.17 4.02
C TYR A 168 -0.26 1.08 5.38
N GLU A 169 0.11 2.23 5.92
CA GLU A 169 0.74 2.35 7.23
C GLU A 169 0.18 3.55 7.98
N THR A 170 0.01 3.39 9.28
CA THR A 170 -0.36 4.45 10.22
C THR A 170 0.51 4.31 11.47
N PRO A 171 1.05 5.42 12.02
CA PRO A 171 1.84 5.35 13.25
C PRO A 171 1.06 4.74 14.41
N TYR A 172 1.76 4.06 15.31
CA TYR A 172 1.20 3.66 16.60
C TYR A 172 1.01 4.88 17.51
N PRO A 173 0.03 4.84 18.42
CA PRO A 173 0.02 5.72 19.59
C PRO A 173 1.14 5.32 20.57
N GLN A 174 1.48 6.23 21.47
CA GLN A 174 2.33 5.91 22.61
C GLN A 174 1.62 4.91 23.55
N PRO A 175 2.33 3.98 24.19
CA PRO A 175 3.79 3.80 24.23
C PRO A 175 4.35 2.89 23.12
N LEU A 176 3.49 2.34 22.26
CA LEU A 176 3.93 1.40 21.20
C LEU A 176 4.79 2.09 20.15
N HIS A 177 4.53 3.38 19.89
CA HIS A 177 5.35 4.21 19.01
C HIS A 177 6.84 4.19 19.39
N ASP A 178 7.19 4.28 20.68
CA ASP A 178 8.59 4.24 21.13
C ASP A 178 9.31 2.93 20.81
N LYS A 179 8.56 1.84 20.61
CA LYS A 179 9.13 0.53 20.24
C LYS A 179 9.16 0.31 18.74
N ARG A 180 8.27 0.99 17.99
CA ARG A 180 8.19 0.92 16.54
C ARG A 180 7.76 2.28 15.98
N PRO A 181 8.70 3.21 15.81
CA PRO A 181 8.39 4.52 15.26
C PRO A 181 8.12 4.39 13.76
N LEU A 182 6.96 4.88 13.34
CA LEU A 182 6.68 5.14 11.92
C LEU A 182 6.60 6.65 11.72
N LEU A 183 7.21 7.14 10.65
CA LEU A 183 7.38 8.57 10.42
C LEU A 183 6.05 9.29 10.21
N GLU A 184 5.19 8.73 9.35
CA GLU A 184 3.87 9.28 9.03
C GLU A 184 3.00 8.19 8.38
N SER A 185 1.72 8.49 8.23
CA SER A 185 0.75 7.67 7.52
C SER A 185 0.98 7.74 6.01
N MET A 186 0.99 6.60 5.34
CA MET A 186 1.05 6.55 3.87
C MET A 186 0.39 5.28 3.34
N SER A 187 -0.26 5.38 2.19
CA SER A 187 -0.70 4.25 1.39
C SER A 187 -0.26 4.36 -0.06
N VAL A 188 -0.08 3.20 -0.68
CA VAL A 188 0.26 3.03 -2.09
C VAL A 188 -0.59 1.89 -2.64
N ALA A 189 -1.11 2.08 -3.84
CA ALA A 189 -1.84 1.07 -4.56
C ALA A 189 -1.22 0.80 -5.93
N LEU A 190 -1.18 -0.47 -6.35
CA LEU A 190 -0.75 -0.92 -7.68
C LEU A 190 -1.79 -1.88 -8.24
N LEU A 191 -2.38 -1.52 -9.38
CA LEU A 191 -3.24 -2.42 -10.13
C LEU A 191 -2.37 -3.23 -11.10
N LEU A 192 -2.36 -4.55 -10.91
CA LEU A 192 -1.59 -5.49 -11.71
C LEU A 192 -2.50 -6.27 -12.66
N ALA A 193 -2.01 -6.54 -13.86
CA ALA A 193 -2.62 -7.40 -14.86
C ALA A 193 -1.63 -8.48 -15.34
N ALA A 194 -2.16 -9.66 -15.69
CA ALA A 194 -1.35 -10.78 -16.19
C ALA A 194 -1.00 -10.65 -17.67
N GLN A 195 -1.76 -9.84 -18.41
CA GLN A 195 -1.61 -9.63 -19.84
C GLN A 195 -1.60 -8.13 -20.15
N VAL A 196 -0.96 -7.78 -21.27
CA VAL A 196 -0.94 -6.40 -21.76
C VAL A 196 -2.35 -5.97 -22.16
N SER A 197 -2.69 -4.73 -21.83
CA SER A 197 -3.96 -4.07 -22.15
C SER A 197 -3.69 -2.63 -22.59
N SER A 198 -4.73 -1.94 -23.06
CA SER A 198 -4.66 -0.50 -23.36
C SER A 198 -4.39 0.37 -22.13
N SER A 199 -4.56 -0.15 -20.91
CA SER A 199 -4.27 0.55 -19.66
C SER A 199 -2.86 0.26 -19.13
N SER A 200 -2.13 -0.68 -19.73
CA SER A 200 -0.82 -1.10 -19.23
C SER A 200 0.23 0.00 -19.41
N GLN A 201 0.82 0.45 -18.30
CA GLN A 201 1.81 1.52 -18.26
C GLN A 201 3.25 0.97 -18.32
N ALA A 202 3.49 -0.19 -17.70
CA ALA A 202 4.79 -0.83 -17.67
C ALA A 202 4.68 -2.33 -17.38
N LYS A 203 5.65 -3.10 -17.85
CA LYS A 203 5.89 -4.49 -17.50
C LYS A 203 6.87 -4.58 -16.34
N LEU A 204 6.59 -5.43 -15.37
CA LEU A 204 7.46 -5.74 -14.24
C LEU A 204 7.99 -7.17 -14.34
N ASP A 205 9.31 -7.31 -14.24
CA ASP A 205 10.01 -8.58 -14.10
C ASP A 205 10.53 -8.69 -12.67
N ILE A 206 9.94 -9.60 -11.87
CA ILE A 206 10.20 -9.71 -10.43
C ILE A 206 11.07 -10.94 -10.15
N SER A 207 12.15 -10.75 -9.40
CA SER A 207 13.01 -11.85 -8.94
C SER A 207 13.59 -11.60 -7.56
N MET A 208 13.91 -12.68 -6.85
CA MET A 208 14.62 -12.59 -5.57
C MET A 208 16.13 -12.55 -5.80
N ILE A 209 16.79 -11.60 -5.15
CA ILE A 209 18.23 -11.41 -5.16
C ILE A 209 18.74 -11.16 -3.72
N ASN A 210 20.04 -10.94 -3.57
CA ASN A 210 20.67 -10.50 -2.32
C ASN A 210 21.52 -9.25 -2.61
N LYS A 211 20.85 -8.09 -2.70
CA LYS A 211 21.46 -6.77 -2.88
C LYS A 211 20.76 -5.74 -1.98
N PRO A 212 21.44 -4.64 -1.59
CA PRO A 212 20.80 -3.57 -0.84
C PRO A 212 19.63 -2.95 -1.62
N ALA A 213 18.62 -2.48 -0.88
CA ALA A 213 17.48 -1.79 -1.44
C ALA A 213 17.90 -0.46 -2.11
N THR A 214 17.22 -0.09 -3.20
CA THR A 214 17.44 1.17 -3.91
C THR A 214 17.02 2.34 -3.03
N SER A 215 17.87 3.35 -2.92
CA SER A 215 17.59 4.60 -2.21
C SER A 215 16.86 5.62 -3.11
N MET A 216 16.33 6.67 -2.51
CA MET A 216 15.92 7.90 -3.20
C MET A 216 17.13 8.79 -3.45
N ASP A 217 17.02 9.78 -4.34
CA ASP A 217 18.14 10.69 -4.67
C ASP A 217 18.36 11.73 -3.57
N THR A 218 17.27 12.16 -2.93
CA THR A 218 17.28 13.15 -1.85
C THR A 218 17.20 12.47 -0.50
N LEU A 219 18.02 12.95 0.45
CA LEU A 219 18.05 12.42 1.81
C LEU A 219 16.68 12.51 2.50
N GLU A 220 15.94 13.59 2.28
CA GLU A 220 14.64 13.80 2.93
C GLU A 220 13.57 12.80 2.45
N LEU A 221 13.52 12.51 1.14
CA LEU A 221 12.60 11.49 0.63
C LEU A 221 13.08 10.07 0.96
N ASP A 222 14.40 9.84 1.08
CA ASP A 222 14.93 8.55 1.53
C ASP A 222 14.60 8.27 3.01
N LYS A 223 14.60 9.31 3.87
CA LYS A 223 14.09 9.20 5.26
C LYS A 223 12.62 8.77 5.28
N VAL A 224 11.79 9.31 4.38
CA VAL A 224 10.39 8.85 4.24
C VAL A 224 10.34 7.40 3.77
N ARG A 225 11.11 7.05 2.73
CA ARG A 225 11.23 5.67 2.23
C ARG A 225 11.58 4.71 3.35
N LEU A 226 12.49 5.08 4.26
CA LEU A 226 12.97 4.27 5.40
C LEU A 226 12.06 4.30 6.63
N GLY A 227 11.36 5.41 6.86
CA GLY A 227 10.50 5.63 8.03
C GLY A 227 9.09 5.09 7.88
N ILE A 228 8.68 4.69 6.68
CA ILE A 228 7.32 4.17 6.41
C ILE A 228 7.43 2.91 5.54
N PRO A 229 6.99 1.72 6.02
CA PRO A 229 7.06 0.47 5.26
C PRO A 229 6.38 0.51 3.88
N ALA A 230 5.20 1.14 3.74
CA ALA A 230 4.57 1.32 2.43
C ALA A 230 5.40 2.21 1.47
N ALA A 231 6.21 3.13 2.02
CA ALA A 231 7.09 4.00 1.24
C ALA A 231 8.33 3.27 0.70
N ARG A 232 8.58 2.01 1.10
CA ARG A 232 9.61 1.16 0.44
C ARG A 232 9.36 0.98 -1.06
N SER A 233 8.14 1.24 -1.52
CA SER A 233 7.75 1.28 -2.92
C SER A 233 8.26 2.50 -3.72
N LEU A 234 8.69 3.59 -3.07
CA LEU A 234 9.01 4.86 -3.72
C LEU A 234 10.02 4.74 -4.90
N PRO A 235 11.09 3.93 -4.84
CA PRO A 235 11.99 3.75 -5.99
C PRO A 235 11.29 3.18 -7.23
N LEU A 236 10.36 2.23 -7.04
CA LEU A 236 9.54 1.70 -8.13
C LEU A 236 8.57 2.74 -8.67
N LEU A 237 7.91 3.49 -7.78
CA LEU A 237 7.00 4.57 -8.16
C LEU A 237 7.73 5.67 -8.94
N LYS A 238 8.99 5.97 -8.59
CA LYS A 238 9.83 6.90 -9.34
C LYS A 238 10.10 6.43 -10.78
N LEU A 239 10.40 5.14 -10.98
CA LEU A 239 10.55 4.58 -12.33
C LEU A 239 9.26 4.68 -13.14
N LEU A 240 8.11 4.37 -12.53
CA LEU A 240 6.78 4.52 -13.14
C LEU A 240 6.49 5.98 -13.52
N ALA A 241 6.73 6.92 -12.61
CA ALA A 241 6.50 8.35 -12.84
C ALA A 241 7.37 8.90 -13.98
N ASN A 242 8.61 8.44 -14.09
CA ASN A 242 9.53 8.84 -15.15
C ASN A 242 9.30 8.11 -16.49
N LYS A 243 8.47 7.06 -16.53
CA LYS A 243 8.36 6.13 -17.65
C LYS A 243 9.73 5.65 -18.15
N LYS A 244 10.64 5.34 -17.21
CA LYS A 244 12.02 4.94 -17.53
C LYS A 244 12.21 3.46 -17.28
N ARG A 245 12.86 2.79 -18.24
CA ARG A 245 13.42 1.45 -18.00
C ARG A 245 14.43 1.52 -16.87
N GLY A 246 14.36 0.59 -15.93
CA GLY A 246 15.27 0.56 -14.80
C GLY A 246 14.97 -0.58 -13.83
N VAL A 247 15.70 -0.58 -12.71
CA VAL A 247 15.55 -1.57 -11.65
C VAL A 247 15.33 -0.87 -10.32
N ALA A 248 14.31 -1.30 -9.59
CA ALA A 248 14.12 -0.97 -8.18
C ALA A 248 14.36 -2.24 -7.35
N VAL A 249 15.35 -2.20 -6.46
CA VAL A 249 15.56 -3.26 -5.47
C VAL A 249 14.79 -2.88 -4.21
N LEU A 250 13.80 -3.70 -3.86
CA LEU A 250 12.92 -3.47 -2.72
C LEU A 250 13.33 -4.37 -1.55
N GLU A 251 13.26 -3.83 -0.33
CA GLU A 251 13.54 -4.57 0.89
C GLU A 251 12.58 -5.77 1.03
N TYR A 252 13.11 -6.93 1.42
CA TYR A 252 12.33 -8.13 1.72
C TYR A 252 12.91 -8.83 2.96
N LEU A 253 12.58 -10.10 3.18
CA LEU A 253 13.06 -10.88 4.32
C LEU A 253 14.53 -11.28 4.12
N ASN A 254 15.38 -10.96 5.10
CA ASN A 254 16.81 -11.31 5.09
C ASN A 254 17.02 -12.82 4.80
N PRO A 255 17.93 -13.19 3.88
CA PRO A 255 18.90 -12.35 3.16
C PRO A 255 18.42 -11.83 1.81
N PHE A 256 17.13 -11.94 1.52
CA PHE A 256 16.59 -11.64 0.20
C PHE A 256 16.07 -10.20 0.09
N SER A 257 16.16 -9.68 -1.11
CA SER A 257 15.49 -8.46 -1.59
C SER A 257 14.81 -8.76 -2.93
N LEU A 258 13.83 -7.93 -3.29
CA LEU A 258 13.12 -8.08 -4.57
C LEU A 258 13.74 -7.17 -5.62
N ASN A 259 14.31 -7.78 -6.65
CA ASN A 259 14.66 -7.09 -7.88
C ASN A 259 13.41 -6.92 -8.73
N VAL A 260 12.94 -5.69 -8.88
CA VAL A 260 11.83 -5.33 -9.78
C VAL A 260 12.40 -4.56 -10.97
N GLU A 261 12.56 -5.25 -12.09
CA GLU A 261 12.92 -4.61 -13.34
C GLU A 261 11.65 -4.07 -14.02
N LEU A 262 11.64 -2.77 -14.32
CA LEU A 262 10.54 -2.07 -14.94
C LEU A 262 10.87 -1.78 -16.40
N ASN A 263 9.95 -2.13 -17.28
CA ASN A 263 10.01 -1.91 -18.71
C ASN A 263 8.75 -1.13 -19.14
N PRO A 264 8.84 0.17 -19.46
CA PRO A 264 7.69 0.96 -19.89
C PRO A 264 7.03 0.36 -21.13
N ILE A 265 5.70 0.51 -21.24
CA ILE A 265 4.95 0.20 -22.44
C ILE A 265 4.76 1.51 -23.22
N GLU A 266 5.02 1.45 -24.53
CA GLU A 266 4.88 2.57 -25.47
C GLU A 266 3.42 2.85 -25.82
#